data_AF-A0A5B9MC15-F1
#
_entry.id   AF-A0A5B9MC15-F1
#
_cell.length_a   1.000
_cell.length_b   1.000
_cell.length_c   1.000
_cell.angle_alpha   90.00
_cell.angle_beta   90.00
_cell.angle_gamma   90.00
#
_symmetry.space_group_name_H-M   'P 1'
#
loop_
_entity.id
_entity.type
_entity.pdbx_description
1 polymer ?
#
loop_
_entity_poly.entity_id
_entity_poly.type
_entity_poly.pdbx_seq_one_letter_code
_entity_poly.pdbx_strand_id
1 'polypeptide(L)'
;MNGMSRVAFGFAACLALLTSTIAITPLRADETTDAREQERQQRLEYMTRQARGYELSLAGQQDRSLTLEERPVLRYSNPVRNFFTDGVVFLWRHDSKPAVLGALSVRGDGNVFCEFASLTSVPLTCDLGLRRTWTPKKESEINVPLNVRLPKVTAPRRQTLAMRQLIRRFMVSMHEVDDPDQKQQLRLLTNPLVQWSDPSDGSLIMCFGFAETNDPEALVLLRHTPNPEGKADSWTYTLSRMTSRPLVFELDGKVIHEVKAYWQNPQSDTDSYLERRLGEYPTDGS
;
A
#
# COMPACT_ATOMS: atom_id res chain seq x y z
N MET A 1 -75.67 53.32 44.68
CA MET A 1 -76.77 52.75 43.86
C MET A 1 -76.18 51.54 43.15
N ASN A 2 -76.27 50.38 43.79
CA ASN A 2 -77.33 49.36 43.63
C ASN A 2 -77.21 48.62 42.31
N GLY A 3 -76.88 47.33 42.39
CA GLY A 3 -76.91 46.42 41.25
C GLY A 3 -76.32 45.04 41.55
N MET A 4 -76.93 44.30 42.48
CA MET A 4 -76.73 42.85 42.65
C MET A 4 -77.06 42.09 41.35
N SER A 5 -76.26 41.07 41.03
CA SER A 5 -76.82 39.77 40.62
C SER A 5 -75.84 38.62 40.86
N ARG A 6 -76.38 37.55 41.45
CA ARG A 6 -75.76 36.26 41.79
C ARG A 6 -75.63 35.40 40.53
N VAL A 7 -74.73 34.41 40.50
CA VAL A 7 -74.98 32.99 40.12
C VAL A 7 -73.73 32.15 40.47
N ALA A 8 -73.96 30.91 40.89
CA ALA A 8 -73.04 29.91 41.42
C ALA A 8 -72.56 28.87 40.37
N PHE A 9 -71.79 27.88 40.85
CA PHE A 9 -71.27 26.65 40.18
C PHE A 9 -70.03 26.86 39.29
N GLY A 10 -69.00 26.00 39.25
CA GLY A 10 -68.79 24.68 39.84
C GLY A 10 -67.39 24.14 39.48
N PHE A 11 -67.08 22.95 39.99
CA PHE A 11 -65.93 22.08 39.75
C PHE A 11 -65.27 22.13 38.36
N ALA A 12 -63.93 22.07 38.31
CA ALA A 12 -63.19 20.93 37.74
C ALA A 12 -61.68 21.21 37.68
N ALA A 13 -60.89 20.39 38.37
CA ALA A 13 -59.46 20.28 38.18
C ALA A 13 -59.17 19.49 36.89
N CYS A 14 -58.41 20.07 35.96
CA CYS A 14 -57.81 19.35 34.84
C CYS A 14 -56.28 19.42 34.97
N LEU A 15 -55.71 18.41 35.61
CA LEU A 15 -54.27 18.14 35.62
C LEU A 15 -53.91 17.49 34.27
N ALA A 16 -53.39 18.27 33.32
CA ALA A 16 -52.88 17.76 32.06
C ALA A 16 -51.44 17.25 32.23
N LEU A 17 -51.27 15.94 32.37
CA LEU A 17 -49.98 15.26 32.24
C LEU A 17 -49.63 15.17 30.75
N LEU A 18 -48.71 16.04 30.29
CA LEU A 18 -48.08 15.91 28.97
C LEU A 18 -47.08 14.72 29.02
N THR A 19 -47.50 13.56 28.56
CA THR A 19 -46.59 12.44 28.26
C THR A 19 -45.87 12.73 26.95
N SER A 20 -44.63 13.25 27.02
CA SER A 20 -43.74 13.29 25.87
C SER A 20 -43.30 11.87 25.52
N THR A 21 -43.92 11.27 24.52
CA THR A 21 -43.43 10.04 23.88
C THR A 21 -42.15 10.38 23.12
N ILE A 22 -41.00 10.16 23.75
CA ILE A 22 -39.71 10.08 23.07
C ILE A 22 -39.79 8.88 22.14
N ALA A 23 -39.98 9.14 20.85
CA ALA A 23 -39.85 8.12 19.82
C ALA A 23 -38.37 7.69 19.80
N ILE A 24 -38.09 6.55 20.43
CA ILE A 24 -36.81 5.86 20.29
C ILE A 24 -36.81 5.31 18.86
N THR A 25 -36.32 6.08 17.90
CA THR A 25 -35.94 5.54 16.60
C THR A 25 -34.88 4.48 16.88
N PRO A 26 -35.12 3.19 16.53
CA PRO A 26 -34.11 2.17 16.71
C PRO A 26 -32.89 2.57 15.89
N LEU A 27 -31.79 2.84 16.59
CA LEU A 27 -30.49 3.02 15.99
C LEU A 27 -30.20 1.72 15.21
N ARG A 28 -30.20 1.76 13.87
CA ARG A 28 -29.71 0.66 13.04
C ARG A 28 -28.18 0.59 13.19
N ALA A 29 -27.75 0.08 14.34
CA ALA A 29 -26.37 -0.26 14.63
C ALA A 29 -26.29 -1.79 14.61
N ASP A 30 -26.01 -2.36 13.44
CA ASP A 30 -25.29 -3.63 13.23
C ASP A 30 -25.54 -4.10 11.80
N GLU A 31 -24.75 -3.60 10.84
CA GLU A 31 -24.30 -4.52 9.79
C GLU A 31 -23.48 -5.60 10.49
N THR A 32 -23.91 -6.85 10.41
CA THR A 32 -23.25 -7.95 11.10
C THR A 32 -21.81 -8.08 10.60
N THR A 33 -20.88 -8.37 11.52
CA THR A 33 -19.46 -8.62 11.22
C THR A 33 -19.26 -9.61 10.06
N ASP A 34 -20.18 -10.58 9.94
CA ASP A 34 -20.17 -11.60 8.89
C ASP A 34 -20.33 -11.03 7.48
N ALA A 35 -21.20 -10.03 7.28
CA ALA A 35 -21.43 -9.42 5.97
C ALA A 35 -20.18 -8.67 5.47
N ARG A 36 -19.51 -7.93 6.37
CA ARG A 36 -18.29 -7.18 6.03
C ARG A 36 -17.10 -8.08 5.72
N GLU A 37 -16.95 -9.19 6.46
CA GLU A 37 -15.87 -10.14 6.17
C GLU A 37 -16.14 -10.90 4.87
N GLN A 38 -17.40 -11.23 4.57
CA GLN A 38 -17.77 -11.82 3.28
C GLN A 38 -17.47 -10.88 2.12
N GLU A 39 -17.82 -9.59 2.22
CA GLU A 39 -17.51 -8.59 1.21
C GLU A 39 -15.99 -8.44 1.03
N ARG A 40 -15.23 -8.38 2.13
CA ARG A 40 -13.76 -8.43 2.08
C ARG A 40 -13.27 -9.65 1.31
N GLN A 41 -13.79 -10.84 1.61
CA GLN A 41 -13.34 -12.06 0.97
C GLN A 41 -13.64 -12.04 -0.54
N GLN A 42 -14.80 -11.55 -0.94
CA GLN A 42 -15.18 -11.37 -2.36
C GLN A 42 -14.26 -10.38 -3.09
N ARG A 43 -13.91 -9.25 -2.46
CA ARG A 43 -12.95 -8.28 -3.03
C ARG A 43 -11.56 -8.87 -3.19
N LEU A 44 -11.08 -9.63 -2.21
CA LEU A 44 -9.82 -10.35 -2.30
C LEU A 44 -9.83 -11.34 -3.48
N GLU A 45 -10.88 -12.15 -3.61
CA GLU A 45 -11.01 -13.12 -4.72
C GLU A 45 -11.06 -12.45 -6.08
N TYR A 46 -11.77 -11.32 -6.18
CA TYR A 46 -11.79 -10.50 -7.39
C TYR A 46 -10.37 -10.01 -7.74
N MET A 47 -9.67 -9.38 -6.80
CA MET A 47 -8.33 -8.84 -7.03
C MET A 47 -7.31 -9.95 -7.35
N THR A 48 -7.40 -11.12 -6.70
CA THR A 48 -6.58 -12.29 -7.04
C THR A 48 -6.84 -12.77 -8.47
N ARG A 49 -8.10 -12.78 -8.91
CA ARG A 49 -8.45 -13.15 -10.30
C ARG A 49 -7.88 -12.16 -11.31
N GLN A 50 -7.93 -10.86 -11.02
CA GLN A 50 -7.30 -9.83 -11.84
C GLN A 50 -5.78 -10.07 -11.93
N ALA A 51 -5.12 -10.27 -10.78
CA ALA A 51 -3.68 -10.51 -10.71
C ALA A 51 -3.23 -11.76 -11.50
N ARG A 52 -4.03 -12.83 -11.51
CA ARG A 52 -3.79 -14.05 -12.31
C ARG A 52 -3.85 -13.81 -13.82
N GLY A 53 -4.61 -12.82 -14.26
CA GLY A 53 -4.78 -12.50 -15.68
C GLY A 53 -3.62 -11.73 -16.29
N TYR A 54 -2.64 -11.29 -15.49
CA TYR A 54 -1.51 -10.52 -15.99
C TYR A 54 -0.39 -11.43 -16.49
N GLU A 55 0.16 -11.08 -17.65
CA GLU A 55 1.29 -11.75 -18.26
C GLU A 55 2.53 -10.86 -18.13
N LEU A 56 3.44 -11.24 -17.23
CA LEU A 56 4.67 -10.50 -16.97
C LEU A 56 5.85 -11.39 -17.32
N SER A 57 6.90 -10.85 -17.93
CA SER A 57 8.15 -11.56 -18.21
C SER A 57 9.35 -10.62 -18.14
N LEU A 58 10.57 -11.17 -18.06
CA LEU A 58 11.77 -10.37 -18.31
C LEU A 58 11.85 -10.06 -19.81
N ALA A 59 12.31 -8.87 -20.17
CA ALA A 59 12.47 -8.48 -21.57
C ALA A 59 13.42 -9.45 -22.30
N GLY A 60 12.96 -9.98 -23.43
CA GLY A 60 13.69 -10.99 -24.21
C GLY A 60 13.58 -12.42 -23.68
N GLN A 61 12.75 -12.67 -22.65
CA GLN A 61 12.45 -13.99 -22.11
C GLN A 61 10.93 -14.22 -22.05
N GLN A 62 10.22 -13.89 -23.11
CA GLN A 62 8.75 -13.97 -23.16
C GLN A 62 8.22 -15.39 -22.93
N ASP A 63 9.00 -16.42 -23.26
CA ASP A 63 8.66 -17.82 -23.00
C ASP A 63 8.74 -18.21 -21.51
N ARG A 64 9.23 -17.31 -20.64
CA ARG A 64 9.41 -17.53 -19.20
C ARG A 64 8.67 -16.45 -18.40
N SER A 65 7.36 -16.63 -18.28
CA SER A 65 6.51 -15.74 -17.48
C SER A 65 6.89 -15.73 -16.00
N LEU A 66 6.73 -14.58 -15.36
CA LEU A 66 6.85 -14.44 -13.92
C LEU A 66 5.72 -15.21 -13.22
N THR A 67 6.05 -15.88 -12.12
CA THR A 67 5.09 -16.61 -11.29
C THR A 67 4.47 -15.69 -10.24
N LEU A 68 3.14 -15.62 -10.22
CA LEU A 68 2.37 -14.93 -9.18
C LEU A 68 2.37 -15.73 -7.87
N GLU A 69 2.67 -15.08 -6.75
CA GLU A 69 2.29 -15.57 -5.42
C GLU A 69 0.83 -15.22 -5.13
N GLU A 70 -0.06 -16.21 -5.21
CA GLU A 70 -1.51 -15.98 -5.08
C GLU A 70 -1.94 -15.48 -3.70
N ARG A 71 -1.13 -15.74 -2.67
CA ARG A 71 -1.35 -15.17 -1.35
C ARG A 71 -0.73 -13.76 -1.34
N PRO A 72 -1.50 -12.69 -1.12
CA PRO A 72 -0.94 -11.35 -1.09
C PRO A 72 0.06 -11.22 0.06
N VAL A 73 1.14 -10.48 -0.18
CA VAL A 73 2.17 -10.18 0.83
C VAL A 73 1.69 -9.12 1.82
N LEU A 74 0.69 -8.33 1.44
CA LEU A 74 0.03 -7.36 2.28
C LEU A 74 -1.43 -7.20 1.88
N ARG A 75 -2.29 -6.99 2.87
CA ARG A 75 -3.64 -6.47 2.69
C ARG A 75 -3.78 -5.22 3.54
N TYR A 76 -4.34 -4.15 2.98
CA TYR A 76 -4.35 -2.83 3.58
C TYR A 76 -5.69 -2.11 3.39
N SER A 77 -5.88 -1.03 4.14
CA SER A 77 -7.00 -0.11 4.00
C SER A 77 -6.55 1.31 4.36
N ASN A 78 -6.94 2.29 3.56
CA ASN A 78 -6.53 3.67 3.77
C ASN A 78 -7.74 4.55 4.11
N PRO A 79 -8.13 4.64 5.39
CA PRO A 79 -9.27 5.45 5.82
C PRO A 79 -8.99 6.95 5.74
N VAL A 80 -7.72 7.38 5.73
CA VAL A 80 -7.34 8.81 5.73
C VAL A 80 -7.84 9.49 4.46
N ARG A 81 -7.85 8.76 3.36
CA ARG A 81 -8.26 9.30 2.07
C ARG A 81 -9.77 9.27 1.83
N ASN A 82 -10.59 8.60 2.66
CA ASN A 82 -12.01 8.32 2.34
C ASN A 82 -12.23 7.68 0.94
N PHE A 83 -11.16 7.22 0.28
CA PHE A 83 -11.12 6.78 -1.11
C PHE A 83 -10.76 5.31 -1.25
N PHE A 84 -10.38 4.57 -0.20
CA PHE A 84 -9.95 3.17 -0.32
C PHE A 84 -10.69 2.29 0.67
N THR A 85 -11.38 1.28 0.15
CA THR A 85 -12.16 0.35 0.96
C THR A 85 -11.42 -0.96 1.20
N ASP A 86 -10.59 -1.42 0.25
CA ASP A 86 -9.77 -2.63 0.41
C ASP A 86 -8.64 -2.68 -0.63
N GLY A 87 -7.42 -2.98 -0.20
CA GLY A 87 -6.26 -3.09 -1.08
C GLY A 87 -5.38 -4.28 -0.75
N VAL A 88 -4.71 -4.83 -1.75
CA VAL A 88 -3.82 -5.99 -1.64
C VAL A 88 -2.54 -5.73 -2.42
N VAL A 89 -1.43 -6.27 -1.94
CA VAL A 89 -0.14 -6.28 -2.65
C VAL A 89 0.23 -7.72 -2.97
N PHE A 90 0.41 -8.01 -4.25
CA PHE A 90 0.88 -9.29 -4.76
C PHE A 90 2.35 -9.21 -5.19
N LEU A 91 2.99 -10.37 -5.24
CA LEU A 91 4.37 -10.54 -5.64
C LEU A 91 4.47 -11.43 -6.87
N TRP A 92 5.20 -10.98 -7.88
CA TRP A 92 5.60 -11.79 -9.02
C TRP A 92 7.10 -12.08 -8.98
N ARG A 93 7.46 -13.33 -9.29
CA ARG A 93 8.85 -13.80 -9.27
C ARG A 93 9.32 -14.27 -10.64
N HIS A 94 10.59 -14.02 -10.93
CA HIS A 94 11.32 -14.76 -11.94
C HIS A 94 12.10 -15.87 -11.23
N ASP A 95 11.74 -17.13 -11.47
CA ASP A 95 12.20 -18.27 -10.68
C ASP A 95 11.95 -18.01 -9.16
N SER A 96 13.00 -17.97 -8.34
CA SER A 96 12.90 -17.68 -6.91
C SER A 96 13.07 -16.20 -6.56
N LYS A 97 13.34 -15.32 -7.52
CA LYS A 97 13.69 -13.91 -7.28
C LYS A 97 12.47 -12.98 -7.46
N PRO A 98 12.12 -12.15 -6.47
CA PRO A 98 11.13 -11.08 -6.61
C PRO A 98 11.48 -10.15 -7.78
N ALA A 99 10.52 -9.90 -8.66
CA ALA A 99 10.69 -9.03 -9.82
C ALA A 99 9.73 -7.85 -9.78
N VAL A 100 8.48 -8.05 -9.35
CA VAL A 100 7.44 -7.00 -9.32
C VAL A 100 6.61 -7.11 -8.05
N LEU A 101 6.35 -5.98 -7.40
CA LEU A 101 5.22 -5.84 -6.49
C LEU A 101 4.09 -5.09 -7.19
N GLY A 102 2.88 -5.61 -7.08
CA GLY A 102 1.69 -4.99 -7.65
C GLY A 102 0.62 -4.82 -6.60
N ALA A 103 0.22 -3.58 -6.35
CA ALA A 103 -0.91 -3.26 -5.51
C ALA A 103 -2.18 -3.20 -6.37
N LEU A 104 -3.26 -3.84 -5.91
CA LEU A 104 -4.60 -3.68 -6.47
C LEU A 104 -5.48 -3.14 -5.36
N SER A 105 -6.37 -2.20 -5.68
CA SER A 105 -7.29 -1.62 -4.71
C SER A 105 -8.68 -1.38 -5.29
N VAL A 106 -9.68 -1.60 -4.46
CA VAL A 106 -11.05 -1.13 -4.66
C VAL A 106 -11.19 0.17 -3.88
N ARG A 107 -11.55 1.24 -4.60
CA ARG A 107 -11.73 2.57 -4.06
C ARG A 107 -13.16 2.77 -3.53
N GLY A 108 -13.36 3.81 -2.72
CA GLY A 108 -14.64 4.13 -2.08
C GLY A 108 -15.76 4.46 -3.06
N ASP A 109 -15.40 4.86 -4.28
CA ASP A 109 -16.29 5.08 -5.41
C ASP A 109 -16.50 3.82 -6.27
N GLY A 110 -16.00 2.66 -5.82
CA GLY A 110 -16.07 1.39 -6.55
C GLY A 110 -15.00 1.23 -7.63
N ASN A 111 -14.18 2.26 -7.91
CA ASN A 111 -13.16 2.13 -8.95
C ASN A 111 -12.05 1.17 -8.52
N VAL A 112 -11.58 0.37 -9.48
CA VAL A 112 -10.46 -0.55 -9.29
C VAL A 112 -9.22 0.07 -9.89
N PHE A 113 -8.14 0.11 -9.10
CA PHE A 113 -6.84 0.58 -9.53
C PHE A 113 -5.78 -0.50 -9.37
N CYS A 114 -4.75 -0.44 -10.21
CA CYS A 114 -3.52 -1.16 -9.99
C CYS A 114 -2.33 -0.21 -9.99
N GLU A 115 -1.33 -0.58 -9.18
CA GLU A 115 -0.05 0.08 -9.10
C GLU A 115 1.06 -0.95 -9.12
N PHE A 116 2.06 -0.78 -9.98
CA PHE A 116 3.16 -1.73 -10.10
C PHE A 116 4.49 -1.06 -9.87
N ALA A 117 5.38 -1.77 -9.17
CA ALA A 117 6.75 -1.34 -8.90
C ALA A 117 7.72 -2.45 -9.33
N SER A 118 8.67 -2.12 -10.21
CA SER A 118 9.76 -3.03 -10.55
C SER A 118 10.79 -3.11 -9.42
N LEU A 119 11.14 -4.34 -9.02
CA LEU A 119 12.16 -4.64 -8.02
C LEU A 119 13.49 -5.08 -8.63
N THR A 120 13.55 -5.22 -9.95
CA THR A 120 14.71 -5.73 -10.68
C THR A 120 15.34 -4.65 -11.58
N SER A 121 16.64 -4.76 -11.83
CA SER A 121 17.35 -3.97 -12.85
C SER A 121 17.13 -4.49 -14.26
N VAL A 122 16.66 -5.73 -14.41
CA VAL A 122 16.39 -6.32 -15.72
C VAL A 122 15.07 -5.73 -16.24
N PRO A 123 15.04 -5.16 -17.46
CA PRO A 123 13.81 -4.65 -18.03
C PRO A 123 12.72 -5.73 -18.10
N LEU A 124 11.45 -5.33 -17.98
CA LEU A 124 10.31 -6.25 -18.03
C LEU A 124 9.47 -6.02 -19.30
N THR A 125 8.63 -7.00 -19.61
CA THR A 125 7.49 -6.88 -20.54
C THR A 125 6.24 -7.30 -19.78
N CYS A 126 5.28 -6.40 -19.64
CA CYS A 126 4.11 -6.59 -18.80
C CYS A 126 2.84 -6.29 -19.60
N ASP A 127 2.12 -7.35 -19.96
CA ASP A 127 0.75 -7.25 -20.45
C ASP A 127 -0.21 -7.37 -19.26
N LEU A 128 -0.90 -6.27 -18.99
CA LEU A 128 -1.87 -6.17 -17.91
C LEU A 128 -3.32 -6.34 -18.42
N GLY A 129 -3.49 -6.85 -19.65
CA GLY A 129 -4.77 -6.87 -20.35
C GLY A 129 -5.24 -5.45 -20.74
N LEU A 130 -4.30 -4.51 -20.83
CA LEU A 130 -4.56 -3.10 -21.10
C LEU A 130 -4.13 -2.72 -22.52
N ARG A 131 -4.60 -1.57 -23.01
CA ARG A 131 -4.29 -1.08 -24.38
C ARG A 131 -2.79 -0.85 -24.65
N ARG A 132 -1.95 -0.82 -23.61
CA ARG A 132 -0.50 -0.60 -23.72
C ARG A 132 0.26 -1.55 -22.79
N THR A 133 1.30 -2.16 -23.34
CA THR A 133 2.26 -2.97 -22.60
C THR A 133 3.18 -2.07 -21.77
N TRP A 134 3.32 -2.37 -20.49
CA TRP A 134 4.28 -1.71 -19.61
C TRP A 134 5.65 -2.40 -19.74
N THR A 135 6.72 -1.64 -19.95
CA THR A 135 8.08 -2.13 -20.21
C THR A 135 9.12 -1.44 -19.32
N PRO A 136 8.97 -1.55 -17.99
CA PRO A 136 9.75 -0.77 -17.04
C PRO A 136 11.25 -1.00 -17.20
N LYS A 137 12.01 0.09 -17.22
CA LYS A 137 13.46 0.10 -17.12
C LYS A 137 13.82 0.81 -15.83
N LYS A 138 14.40 0.06 -14.89
CA LYS A 138 14.89 0.63 -13.65
C LYS A 138 16.38 0.88 -13.82
N GLU A 139 16.74 2.14 -14.00
CA GLU A 139 18.13 2.56 -14.25
C GLU A 139 18.75 3.25 -13.02
N SER A 140 17.92 3.76 -12.12
CA SER A 140 18.35 4.57 -10.98
C SER A 140 18.10 3.85 -9.64
N GLU A 141 18.96 4.19 -8.66
CA GLU A 141 18.92 3.73 -7.27
C GLU A 141 18.76 2.22 -7.08
N ILE A 142 19.50 1.42 -7.88
CA ILE A 142 19.61 -0.02 -7.70
C ILE A 142 20.96 -0.38 -7.09
N ASN A 143 20.93 -1.22 -6.05
CA ASN A 143 22.11 -1.73 -5.35
C ASN A 143 23.09 -0.60 -4.97
N VAL A 144 22.58 0.55 -4.56
CA VAL A 144 23.40 1.70 -4.13
C VAL A 144 24.16 1.30 -2.87
N PRO A 145 25.50 1.49 -2.81
CA PRO A 145 26.28 1.17 -1.62
C PRO A 145 25.79 1.91 -0.37
N LEU A 146 25.54 1.15 0.70
CA LEU A 146 25.23 1.68 2.01
C LEU A 146 26.50 1.71 2.86
N ASN A 147 27.05 2.91 3.11
CA ASN A 147 28.27 3.05 3.90
C ASN A 147 27.97 2.81 5.39
N VAL A 148 28.11 1.55 5.81
CA VAL A 148 27.95 1.09 7.19
C VAL A 148 29.17 0.31 7.63
N ARG A 149 29.53 0.46 8.91
CA ARG A 149 30.51 -0.41 9.58
C ARG A 149 29.78 -1.26 10.59
N LEU A 150 29.37 -2.45 10.17
CA LEU A 150 28.80 -3.45 11.07
C LEU A 150 29.82 -4.59 11.24
N PRO A 151 29.91 -5.19 12.44
CA PRO A 151 30.65 -6.44 12.61
C PRO A 151 30.13 -7.51 11.65
N LYS A 152 30.99 -8.43 11.22
CA LYS A 152 30.58 -9.54 10.36
C LYS A 152 29.42 -10.31 11.00
N VAL A 153 28.33 -10.50 10.26
CA VAL A 153 27.11 -11.11 10.78
C VAL A 153 26.87 -12.45 10.12
N THR A 154 27.26 -13.53 10.79
CA THR A 154 27.15 -14.90 10.24
C THR A 154 25.85 -15.61 10.61
N ALA A 155 25.25 -15.29 11.75
CA ALA A 155 24.01 -15.92 12.20
C ALA A 155 22.78 -15.29 11.52
N PRO A 156 21.88 -16.06 10.89
CA PRO A 156 20.72 -15.51 10.17
C PRO A 156 19.86 -14.55 11.00
N ARG A 157 19.60 -14.89 12.27
CA ARG A 157 18.84 -14.01 13.19
C ARG A 157 19.50 -12.66 13.39
N ARG A 158 20.84 -12.63 13.47
CA ARG A 158 21.58 -11.37 13.61
C ARG A 158 21.58 -10.57 12.31
N GLN A 159 21.58 -11.22 11.14
CA GLN A 159 21.48 -10.54 9.84
C GLN A 159 20.13 -9.84 9.71
N THR A 160 19.04 -10.53 10.05
CA THR A 160 17.69 -9.94 10.10
C THR A 160 17.62 -8.77 11.07
N LEU A 161 18.22 -8.89 12.26
CA LEU A 161 18.27 -7.79 13.22
C LEU A 161 19.05 -6.58 12.65
N ALA A 162 20.20 -6.82 12.02
CA ALA A 162 21.00 -5.77 11.38
C ALA A 162 20.20 -5.05 10.29
N MET A 163 19.49 -5.77 9.41
CA MET A 163 18.61 -5.17 8.40
C MET A 163 17.51 -4.31 9.03
N ARG A 164 16.86 -4.81 10.08
CA ARG A 164 15.82 -4.06 10.82
C ARG A 164 16.38 -2.82 11.52
N GLN A 165 17.65 -2.81 11.90
CA GLN A 165 18.31 -1.63 12.45
C GLN A 165 18.67 -0.63 11.34
N LEU A 166 19.21 -1.10 10.22
CA LEU A 166 19.63 -0.26 9.10
C LEU A 166 18.45 0.44 8.43
N ILE A 167 17.32 -0.24 8.25
CA ILE A 167 16.15 0.38 7.60
C ILE A 167 15.61 1.59 8.37
N ARG A 168 15.80 1.64 9.70
CA ARG A 168 15.36 2.76 10.54
C ARG A 168 16.15 4.06 10.31
N ARG A 169 17.25 3.99 9.57
CA ARG A 169 18.02 5.17 9.14
C ARG A 169 17.37 5.88 7.95
N PHE A 170 16.48 5.18 7.24
CA PHE A 170 15.71 5.75 6.16
C PHE A 170 14.49 6.48 6.69
N MET A 171 14.20 7.63 6.11
CA MET A 171 12.96 8.35 6.27
C MET A 171 12.39 8.61 4.88
N VAL A 172 11.08 8.48 4.73
CA VAL A 172 10.40 8.78 3.48
C VAL A 172 9.26 9.73 3.77
N SER A 173 9.19 10.82 3.02
CA SER A 173 8.11 11.79 3.07
C SER A 173 7.37 11.80 1.74
N MET A 174 6.06 12.01 1.80
CA MET A 174 5.18 12.17 0.66
C MET A 174 4.58 13.58 0.69
N HIS A 175 4.38 14.17 -0.49
CA HIS A 175 3.86 15.54 -0.62
C HIS A 175 2.50 15.54 -1.30
N GLU A 176 1.68 16.55 -1.03
CA GLU A 176 0.56 16.86 -1.92
C GLU A 176 1.10 17.45 -3.22
N VAL A 177 0.38 17.18 -4.30
CA VAL A 177 0.76 17.65 -5.64
C VAL A 177 0.60 19.17 -5.75
N ASP A 178 -0.48 19.70 -5.18
CA ASP A 178 -0.83 21.13 -5.24
C ASP A 178 -0.27 21.94 -4.07
N ASP A 179 0.26 21.27 -3.04
CA ASP A 179 0.90 21.89 -1.89
C ASP A 179 2.18 21.10 -1.48
N PRO A 180 3.33 21.42 -2.09
CA PRO A 180 4.60 20.76 -1.77
C PRO A 180 5.08 20.94 -0.32
N ASP A 181 4.59 21.98 0.37
CA ASP A 181 4.92 22.27 1.76
C ASP A 181 4.14 21.37 2.72
N GLN A 182 3.02 20.79 2.27
CA GLN A 182 2.29 19.76 3.00
C GLN A 182 3.02 18.41 2.89
N LYS A 183 4.03 18.24 3.74
CA LYS A 183 4.83 17.01 3.85
C LYS A 183 4.22 16.06 4.88
N GLN A 184 3.98 14.83 4.48
CA GLN A 184 3.62 13.74 5.38
C GLN A 184 4.75 12.72 5.45
N GLN A 185 5.30 12.53 6.64
CA GLN A 185 6.25 11.46 6.88
C GLN A 185 5.53 10.11 6.88
N LEU A 186 6.02 9.17 6.07
CA LEU A 186 5.47 7.82 5.96
C LEU A 186 5.96 6.94 7.10
N ARG A 187 5.10 6.04 7.55
CA ARG A 187 5.40 5.08 8.62
C ARG A 187 6.05 3.82 8.04
N LEU A 188 7.20 3.43 8.58
CA LEU A 188 7.80 2.12 8.28
C LEU A 188 6.87 0.98 8.75
N LEU A 189 6.57 0.04 7.85
CA LEU A 189 5.84 -1.19 8.20
C LEU A 189 6.68 -2.08 9.12
N THR A 190 6.03 -2.71 10.10
CA THR A 190 6.69 -3.49 11.16
C THR A 190 7.46 -4.70 10.64
N ASN A 191 6.96 -5.32 9.57
CA ASN A 191 7.57 -6.46 8.91
C ASN A 191 7.96 -6.09 7.47
N PRO A 192 9.06 -6.66 6.95
CA PRO A 192 9.33 -6.56 5.53
C PRO A 192 8.18 -7.20 4.74
N LEU A 193 7.86 -6.62 3.58
CA LEU A 193 6.87 -7.16 2.65
C LEU A 193 7.37 -8.47 2.04
N VAL A 194 8.67 -8.52 1.73
CA VAL A 194 9.30 -9.68 1.09
C VAL A 194 10.69 -9.88 1.67
N GLN A 195 11.08 -11.13 1.89
CA GLN A 195 12.45 -11.52 2.24
C GLN A 195 12.85 -12.73 1.39
N TRP A 196 14.08 -12.74 0.89
CA TRP A 196 14.63 -13.88 0.17
C TRP A 196 16.16 -13.91 0.25
N SER A 197 16.74 -15.05 -0.09
CA SER A 197 18.19 -15.20 -0.27
C SER A 197 18.51 -15.37 -1.75
N ASP A 198 19.62 -14.79 -2.19
CA ASP A 198 20.17 -15.02 -3.52
C ASP A 198 21.26 -16.10 -3.45
N PRO A 199 21.01 -17.33 -3.95
CA PRO A 199 21.97 -18.42 -3.80
C PRO A 199 23.25 -18.20 -4.61
N SER A 200 23.24 -17.32 -5.64
CA SER A 200 24.44 -17.10 -6.46
C SER A 200 25.57 -16.41 -5.71
N ASP A 201 25.26 -15.60 -4.70
CA ASP A 201 26.25 -14.87 -3.90
C ASP A 201 26.01 -14.97 -2.38
N GLY A 202 25.04 -15.77 -1.96
CA GLY A 202 24.65 -15.94 -0.56
C GLY A 202 24.00 -14.69 0.06
N SER A 203 23.58 -13.72 -0.75
CA SER A 203 22.99 -12.49 -0.22
C SER A 203 21.66 -12.75 0.48
N LEU A 204 21.38 -11.98 1.52
CA LEU A 204 20.04 -11.83 2.08
C LEU A 204 19.46 -10.50 1.57
N ILE A 205 18.19 -10.50 1.19
CA ILE A 205 17.49 -9.29 0.76
C ILE A 205 16.15 -9.17 1.50
N MET A 206 15.82 -7.96 1.96
CA MET A 206 14.53 -7.62 2.55
C MET A 206 13.96 -6.36 1.91
N CYS A 207 12.70 -6.42 1.48
CA CYS A 207 11.93 -5.28 0.98
C CYS A 207 11.04 -4.73 2.10
N PHE A 208 11.23 -3.46 2.46
CA PHE A 208 10.45 -2.76 3.48
C PHE A 208 9.54 -1.74 2.83
N GLY A 209 8.29 -1.67 3.30
CA GLY A 209 7.32 -0.66 2.89
C GLY A 209 7.28 0.52 3.86
N PHE A 210 7.21 1.73 3.31
CA PHE A 210 6.85 2.97 4.01
C PHE A 210 5.44 3.34 3.60
N ALA A 211 4.55 3.52 4.56
CA ALA A 211 3.11 3.55 4.35
C ALA A 211 2.44 4.77 4.96
N GLU A 212 1.40 5.26 4.27
CA GLU A 212 0.31 6.00 4.90
C GLU A 212 -0.65 4.98 5.51
N THR A 213 -0.97 5.10 6.81
CA THR A 213 -1.63 4.02 7.58
C THR A 213 -0.92 2.67 7.41
N ASN A 214 -1.47 1.76 6.62
CA ASN A 214 -0.87 0.49 6.19
C ASN A 214 -0.81 0.34 4.66
N ASP A 215 -1.15 1.38 3.90
CA ASP A 215 -1.05 1.49 2.45
C ASP A 215 0.39 1.90 2.05
N PRO A 216 1.19 0.97 1.49
CA PRO A 216 2.59 1.22 1.18
C PRO A 216 2.75 2.15 -0.03
N GLU A 217 3.34 3.32 0.20
CA GLU A 217 3.56 4.36 -0.82
C GLU A 217 4.99 4.30 -1.39
N ALA A 218 5.93 3.73 -0.63
CA ALA A 218 7.35 3.64 -1.01
C ALA A 218 7.99 2.35 -0.51
N LEU A 219 9.03 1.90 -1.22
CA LEU A 219 9.76 0.67 -0.96
C LEU A 219 11.26 0.94 -0.84
N VAL A 220 11.89 0.28 0.14
CA VAL A 220 13.34 0.22 0.29
C VAL A 220 13.76 -1.23 0.42
N LEU A 221 14.57 -1.70 -0.52
CA LEU A 221 15.14 -3.05 -0.48
C LEU A 221 16.55 -2.94 0.10
N LEU A 222 16.84 -3.66 1.18
CA LEU A 222 18.18 -3.79 1.72
C LEU A 222 18.76 -5.15 1.32
N ARG A 223 19.96 -5.13 0.75
CA ARG A 223 20.74 -6.32 0.41
C ARG A 223 21.98 -6.37 1.29
N HIS A 224 22.18 -7.52 1.92
CA HIS A 224 23.40 -7.91 2.61
C HIS A 224 24.10 -8.98 1.77
N THR A 225 25.35 -8.75 1.39
CA THR A 225 26.15 -9.74 0.68
C THR A 225 27.34 -10.14 1.55
N PRO A 226 27.41 -11.41 1.99
CA PRO A 226 28.49 -11.88 2.85
C PRO A 226 29.83 -11.86 2.11
N ASN A 227 30.90 -11.47 2.78
CA ASN A 227 32.24 -11.51 2.19
C ASN A 227 33.09 -12.67 2.76
N PRO A 228 33.61 -13.59 1.92
CA PRO A 228 34.32 -14.78 2.38
C PRO A 228 35.74 -14.49 2.89
N GLU A 229 36.46 -13.52 2.32
CA GLU A 229 37.90 -13.28 2.54
C GLU A 229 38.25 -12.48 3.82
N GLY A 230 37.45 -12.59 4.89
CA GLY A 230 37.65 -11.79 6.11
C GLY A 230 37.42 -10.28 5.95
N LYS A 231 37.09 -9.81 4.75
CA LYS A 231 36.58 -8.47 4.47
C LYS A 231 35.21 -8.27 5.12
N ALA A 232 34.88 -7.02 5.46
CA ALA A 232 33.57 -6.66 5.98
C ALA A 232 32.48 -6.99 4.97
N ASP A 233 31.31 -7.45 5.42
CA ASP A 233 30.17 -7.70 4.55
C ASP A 233 29.74 -6.42 3.82
N SER A 234 29.20 -6.55 2.61
CA SER A 234 28.71 -5.40 1.85
C SER A 234 27.20 -5.22 2.04
N TRP A 235 26.78 -3.96 2.04
CA TRP A 235 25.39 -3.57 2.20
C TRP A 235 25.02 -2.63 1.07
N THR A 236 23.88 -2.88 0.45
CA THR A 236 23.35 -2.01 -0.59
C THR A 236 21.86 -1.79 -0.37
N TYR A 237 21.33 -0.73 -0.96
CA TYR A 237 19.89 -0.46 -0.98
C TYR A 237 19.37 -0.22 -2.39
N THR A 238 18.07 -0.48 -2.58
CA THR A 238 17.34 -0.10 -3.79
C THR A 238 16.08 0.65 -3.39
N LEU A 239 15.78 1.76 -4.05
CA LEU A 239 14.58 2.56 -3.81
C LEU A 239 13.51 2.26 -4.86
N SER A 240 12.25 2.27 -4.48
CA SER A 240 11.13 2.21 -5.42
C SER A 240 9.95 3.01 -4.90
N ARG A 241 9.20 3.65 -5.80
CA ARG A 241 7.89 4.22 -5.47
C ARG A 241 6.80 3.16 -5.59
N MET A 242 5.71 3.36 -4.87
CA MET A 242 4.46 2.60 -4.99
C MET A 242 3.26 3.52 -4.72
N THR A 243 3.33 4.71 -5.33
CA THR A 243 2.36 5.80 -5.22
C THR A 243 2.53 6.71 -6.41
N SER A 244 1.49 7.45 -6.82
CA SER A 244 1.62 8.50 -7.84
C SER A 244 2.02 9.86 -7.27
N ARG A 245 2.06 10.01 -5.95
CA ARG A 245 2.44 11.26 -5.30
C ARG A 245 3.96 11.49 -5.31
N PRO A 246 4.44 12.73 -5.15
CA PRO A 246 5.86 12.99 -4.97
C PRO A 246 6.39 12.34 -3.68
N LEU A 247 7.62 11.84 -3.73
CA LEU A 247 8.32 11.25 -2.59
C LEU A 247 9.69 11.88 -2.41
N VAL A 248 10.12 12.01 -1.16
CA VAL A 248 11.49 12.36 -0.78
C VAL A 248 12.03 11.26 0.10
N PHE A 249 13.14 10.64 -0.34
CA PHE A 249 13.86 9.63 0.42
C PHE A 249 15.05 10.27 1.10
N GLU A 250 15.18 10.03 2.39
CA GLU A 250 16.28 10.49 3.22
C GLU A 250 17.00 9.32 3.88
N LEU A 251 18.31 9.48 4.09
CA LEU A 251 19.16 8.57 4.85
C LEU A 251 19.99 9.40 5.84
N ASP A 252 19.82 9.14 7.12
CA ASP A 252 20.46 9.91 8.22
C ASP A 252 20.22 11.43 8.10
N GLY A 253 19.00 11.83 7.76
CA GLY A 253 18.59 13.24 7.63
C GLY A 253 19.14 13.95 6.39
N LYS A 254 19.67 13.22 5.40
CA LYS A 254 20.09 13.76 4.11
C LYS A 254 19.20 13.22 3.01
N VAL A 255 18.70 14.11 2.15
CA VAL A 255 18.00 13.72 0.92
C VAL A 255 18.95 12.94 0.02
N ILE A 256 18.54 11.72 -0.35
CA ILE A 256 19.28 10.84 -1.25
C ILE A 256 18.58 10.61 -2.59
N HIS A 257 17.26 10.82 -2.66
CA HIS A 257 16.48 10.70 -3.88
C HIS A 257 15.14 11.42 -3.77
N GLU A 258 14.67 11.99 -4.87
CA GLU A 258 13.35 12.61 -4.98
C GLU A 258 12.60 12.09 -6.21
N VAL A 259 11.32 11.78 -6.02
CA VAL A 259 10.42 11.29 -7.04
C VAL A 259 9.34 12.34 -7.27
N LYS A 260 9.13 12.74 -8.51
CA LYS A 260 8.07 13.69 -8.88
C LYS A 260 6.69 13.02 -9.00
N ALA A 261 5.62 13.81 -8.98
CA ALA A 261 4.25 13.33 -9.16
C ALA A 261 4.08 12.57 -10.49
N TYR A 262 3.57 11.35 -10.47
CA TYR A 262 3.45 10.49 -11.66
C TYR A 262 2.54 11.11 -12.73
N TRP A 263 1.38 11.63 -12.31
CA TRP A 263 0.37 12.19 -13.22
C TRP A 263 0.73 13.57 -13.81
N GLN A 264 1.75 14.25 -13.28
CA GLN A 264 2.19 15.56 -13.79
C GLN A 264 3.43 15.49 -14.68
N ASN A 265 4.07 14.33 -14.80
CA ASN A 265 5.20 14.13 -15.70
C ASN A 265 4.76 13.45 -16.99
N PRO A 266 5.52 13.59 -18.09
CA PRO A 266 5.32 12.75 -19.26
C PRO A 266 5.36 11.29 -18.84
N GLN A 267 4.23 10.61 -18.93
CA GLN A 267 4.14 9.18 -18.61
C GLN A 267 4.90 8.39 -19.66
N SER A 268 5.81 7.54 -19.20
CA SER A 268 6.47 6.59 -20.07
C SER A 268 6.02 5.17 -19.75
N ASP A 269 5.76 4.38 -20.79
CA ASP A 269 5.57 2.94 -20.62
C ASP A 269 6.87 2.26 -20.12
N THR A 270 8.00 2.98 -20.08
CA THR A 270 9.27 2.51 -19.51
C THR A 270 9.52 2.94 -18.07
N ASP A 271 8.62 3.70 -17.45
CA ASP A 271 8.78 4.10 -16.04
C ASP A 271 8.82 2.86 -15.15
N SER A 272 9.67 2.89 -14.11
CA SER A 272 9.78 1.79 -13.13
C SER A 272 8.54 1.62 -12.24
N TYR A 273 7.55 2.50 -12.42
CA TYR A 273 6.26 2.52 -11.76
C TYR A 273 5.12 2.77 -12.76
N LEU A 274 3.96 2.18 -12.47
CA LEU A 274 2.73 2.37 -13.21
C LEU A 274 1.57 2.53 -12.22
N GLU A 275 0.67 3.46 -12.46
CA GLU A 275 -0.69 3.47 -11.87
C GLU A 275 -1.73 3.48 -12.99
N ARG A 276 -2.76 2.64 -12.90
CA ARG A 276 -3.86 2.60 -13.87
C ARG A 276 -5.20 2.29 -13.20
N ARG A 277 -6.26 2.90 -13.71
CA ARG A 277 -7.65 2.46 -13.46
C ARG A 277 -7.94 1.24 -14.33
N LEU A 278 -8.47 0.19 -13.71
CA LEU A 278 -8.84 -1.07 -14.36
C LEU A 278 -10.33 -1.14 -14.72
N GLY A 279 -11.16 -0.37 -14.03
CA GLY A 279 -12.61 -0.37 -14.21
C GLY A 279 -13.32 -0.11 -12.90
N GLU A 280 -14.48 -0.74 -12.74
CA GLU A 280 -15.32 -0.69 -11.54
C GLU A 280 -15.45 -2.09 -10.94
N TYR A 281 -15.50 -2.15 -9.61
CA TYR A 281 -15.75 -3.38 -8.87
C TYR A 281 -17.24 -3.73 -9.02
N PRO A 282 -17.59 -4.97 -9.41
CA PRO A 282 -18.98 -5.35 -9.54
C PRO A 282 -19.66 -5.32 -8.16
N THR A 283 -20.63 -4.42 -7.99
CA THR A 283 -21.40 -4.27 -6.74
C THR A 283 -22.56 -5.25 -6.63
N ASP A 284 -22.92 -5.89 -7.74
CA ASP A 284 -24.03 -6.81 -7.84
C ASP A 284 -23.48 -8.23 -7.99
N GLY A 285 -23.97 -9.18 -7.19
CA GLY A 285 -23.56 -10.58 -7.24
C GLY A 285 -24.03 -11.34 -8.49
N SER A 286 -23.75 -10.79 -9.69
CA SER A 286 -24.01 -11.41 -11.00
C SER A 286 -22.89 -12.34 -11.42
#